data_AF-A0A938LVH3-F1
#
_entry.id   AF-A0A938LVH3-F1
#
_cell.length_a   1.000
_cell.length_b   1.000
_cell.length_c   1.000
_cell.angle_alpha   90.00
_cell.angle_beta   90.00
_cell.angle_gamma   90.00
#
_symmetry.space_group_name_H-M   'P 1'
#
loop_
_entity.id
_entity.type
_entity.pdbx_description
1 polymer ?
#
loop_
_entity_poly.entity_id
_entity_poly.type
_entity_poly.pdbx_seq_one_letter_code
_entity_poly.pdbx_strand_id
1 'polypeptide(L)'
;MPAGSFLADKPHLLNCYIAGYYGLLGLGELAGEPRDATVAQWLEAALARRVVQCGDDPRSLTSIEAGGYLFLVPELGEHLHRHARDKVAAPVKLQSEVLTPLWFLARVDESTKLLVFTKFNEGATSHFYDVSGTFNAMALALKRPQAELIRYLDSPLVQRGDLFHLQNLVSTLEAGR
;
A
#
# COMPACT_ATOMS: atom_id res chain seq x y z
N MET A 1 9.45 12.55 13.29
CA MET A 1 8.61 11.34 13.13
C MET A 1 8.07 10.91 14.49
N PRO A 2 6.85 10.37 14.61
CA PRO A 2 6.33 9.82 15.87
C PRO A 2 7.21 8.73 16.49
N ALA A 3 6.97 8.44 17.77
CA ALA A 3 7.67 7.39 18.49
C ALA A 3 7.49 6.02 17.81
N GLY A 4 8.54 5.20 17.83
CA GLY A 4 8.55 3.91 17.13
C GLY A 4 7.48 2.93 17.60
N SER A 5 7.15 2.95 18.88
CA SER A 5 6.08 2.12 19.46
C SER A 5 4.70 2.47 18.91
N PHE A 6 4.46 3.72 18.50
CA PHE A 6 3.17 4.14 17.94
C PHE A 6 2.96 3.63 16.51
N LEU A 7 4.05 3.50 15.74
CA LEU A 7 4.03 3.12 14.32
C LEU A 7 4.26 1.63 14.07
N ALA A 8 4.57 0.85 15.12
CA ALA A 8 4.98 -0.55 15.01
C ALA A 8 3.98 -1.42 14.23
N ASP A 9 2.69 -1.15 14.40
CA ASP A 9 1.56 -1.90 13.84
C ASP A 9 0.77 -1.11 12.77
N LYS A 10 1.27 0.06 12.35
CA LYS A 10 0.57 1.01 11.44
C LYS A 10 1.41 1.33 10.20
N PRO A 11 1.61 0.38 9.28
CA PRO A 11 2.42 0.59 8.08
C PRO A 11 1.88 1.70 7.16
N HIS A 12 0.56 1.87 7.10
CA HIS A 12 -0.08 2.92 6.32
C HIS A 12 0.34 4.34 6.76
N LEU A 13 0.51 4.59 8.06
CA LEU A 13 1.00 5.88 8.56
C LEU A 13 2.45 6.14 8.13
N LEU A 14 3.27 5.08 8.11
CA LEU A 14 4.65 5.19 7.65
C LEU A 14 4.71 5.50 6.15
N ASN A 15 3.82 4.88 5.35
CA ASN A 15 3.68 5.20 3.93
C ASN A 15 3.32 6.69 3.73
N CYS A 16 2.39 7.24 4.53
CA CYS A 16 2.05 8.67 4.49
C CYS A 16 3.25 9.59 4.78
N TYR A 17 4.04 9.28 5.81
CA TYR A 17 5.23 10.07 6.12
C TYR A 17 6.25 10.02 4.99
N ILE A 18 6.50 8.84 4.43
CA ILE A 18 7.42 8.66 3.31
C ILE A 18 6.96 9.47 2.09
N ALA A 19 5.68 9.38 1.73
CA ALA A 19 5.10 10.17 0.64
C ALA A 19 5.25 11.68 0.88
N GLY A 20 4.99 12.14 2.11
CA GLY A 20 5.17 13.53 2.50
C GLY A 20 6.63 14.00 2.41
N TYR A 21 7.59 13.17 2.80
CA TYR A 21 9.02 13.51 2.71
C TYR A 21 9.51 13.55 1.26
N TYR A 22 9.11 12.59 0.41
CA TYR A 22 9.38 12.66 -1.03
C TYR A 22 8.81 13.94 -1.63
N GLY A 23 7.55 14.27 -1.32
CA GLY A 23 6.89 15.48 -1.81
C GLY A 23 7.58 16.76 -1.37
N LEU A 24 7.95 16.88 -0.09
CA LEU A 24 8.63 18.07 0.42
C LEU A 24 10.01 18.29 -0.21
N LEU A 25 10.80 17.22 -0.35
CA LEU A 25 12.10 17.26 -1.00
C LEU A 25 11.97 17.64 -2.49
N GLY A 26 10.99 17.05 -3.18
CA GLY A 26 10.71 17.37 -4.58
C GLY A 26 10.25 18.81 -4.79
N LEU A 27 9.42 19.36 -3.88
CA LEU A 27 9.02 20.77 -3.91
C LEU A 27 10.21 21.71 -3.73
N GLY A 28 11.15 21.38 -2.84
CA GLY A 28 12.39 22.15 -2.67
C GLY A 28 13.24 22.16 -3.95
N GLU A 29 13.41 20.99 -4.58
CA GLU A 29 14.13 20.87 -5.85
C GLU A 29 13.48 21.70 -6.96
N LEU A 30 12.14 21.67 -7.08
CA LEU A 30 11.40 22.50 -8.05
C LEU A 30 11.50 24.00 -7.76
N ALA A 31 11.66 24.39 -6.50
CA ALA A 31 11.85 25.78 -6.09
C ALA A 31 13.31 26.27 -6.25
N GLY A 32 14.25 25.38 -6.60
CA GLY A 32 15.68 25.70 -6.65
C GLY A 32 16.34 25.81 -5.28
N GLU A 33 15.69 25.31 -4.22
CA GLU A 33 16.24 25.27 -2.88
C GLU A 33 17.22 24.10 -2.72
N PRO A 34 18.28 24.23 -1.91
CA PRO A 34 19.14 23.11 -1.59
C PRO A 34 18.36 22.01 -0.87
N ARG A 35 18.69 20.76 -1.18
CA ARG A 35 18.04 19.60 -0.58
C ARG A 35 18.19 19.60 0.95
N ASP A 36 17.08 19.60 1.67
CA ASP A 36 17.07 19.61 3.14
C ASP A 36 17.62 18.28 3.69
N ALA A 37 18.80 18.35 4.31
CA ALA A 37 19.49 17.20 4.89
C ALA A 37 18.71 16.55 6.05
N THR A 38 17.93 17.33 6.80
CA THR A 38 17.11 16.83 7.91
C THR A 38 15.94 16.00 7.38
N VAL A 39 15.24 16.52 6.37
CA VAL A 39 14.12 15.80 5.74
C VAL A 39 14.62 14.55 5.02
N ALA A 40 15.77 14.63 4.35
CA ALA A 40 16.41 13.46 3.74
C ALA A 40 16.74 12.37 4.77
N GLN A 41 17.29 12.73 5.93
CA GLN A 41 17.54 11.76 7.01
C GLN A 41 16.25 11.12 7.55
N TRP A 42 15.16 11.90 7.68
CA TRP A 42 13.86 11.35 8.09
C TRP A 42 13.29 10.38 7.07
N LEU A 43 13.43 10.69 5.78
CA LEU A 43 13.04 9.80 4.69
C LEU A 43 13.79 8.48 4.77
N GLU A 44 15.13 8.51 4.86
CA GLU A 44 15.94 7.30 4.95
C GLU A 44 15.59 6.44 6.17
N ALA A 45 15.38 7.08 7.33
CA ALA A 45 14.96 6.38 8.55
C ALA A 45 13.58 5.73 8.39
N ALA A 46 12.64 6.41 7.73
CA ALA A 46 11.30 5.90 7.48
C ALA A 46 11.30 4.74 6.47
N LEU A 47 12.08 4.85 5.39
CA LEU A 47 12.27 3.80 4.39
C LEU A 47 12.85 2.53 5.01
N ALA A 48 13.95 2.67 5.78
CA ALA A 48 14.57 1.54 6.47
C ALA A 48 13.58 0.85 7.42
N ARG A 49 12.78 1.62 8.17
CA ARG A 49 11.75 1.07 9.05
C ARG A 49 10.67 0.34 8.27
N ARG A 50 10.24 0.86 7.11
CA ARG A 50 9.19 0.21 6.31
C ARG A 50 9.62 -1.14 5.78
N VAL A 51 10.89 -1.27 5.39
CA VAL A 51 11.51 -2.54 4.95
C VAL A 51 11.53 -3.58 6.08
N VAL A 52 11.82 -3.15 7.32
CA VAL A 52 11.73 -4.04 8.49
C VAL A 52 10.29 -4.50 8.69
N GLN A 53 9.33 -3.57 8.66
CA GLN A 53 7.91 -3.86 8.88
C GLN A 53 7.27 -4.76 7.81
N CYS A 54 7.82 -4.79 6.59
CA CYS A 54 7.41 -5.78 5.59
C CYS A 54 7.69 -7.23 6.03
N GLY A 55 8.63 -7.45 6.95
CA GLY A 55 8.95 -8.78 7.47
C GLY A 55 8.07 -9.23 8.63
N ASP A 56 7.22 -8.36 9.17
CA ASP A 56 6.32 -8.71 10.26
C ASP A 56 5.22 -9.65 9.77
N ASP A 57 4.66 -10.45 10.68
CA ASP A 57 3.53 -11.30 10.35
C ASP A 57 2.33 -10.40 9.99
N PRO A 58 1.79 -10.47 8.77
CA PRO A 58 0.64 -9.66 8.37
C PRO A 58 -0.57 -9.83 9.30
N ARG A 59 -0.69 -10.97 9.99
CA ARG A 59 -1.76 -11.24 10.96
C ARG A 59 -1.63 -10.45 12.27
N SER A 60 -0.44 -9.92 12.56
CA SER A 60 -0.18 -9.10 13.74
C SER A 60 -0.46 -7.61 13.53
N LEU A 61 -0.81 -7.21 12.31
CA LEU A 61 -1.14 -5.82 12.00
C LEU A 61 -2.57 -5.51 12.46
N THR A 62 -2.70 -4.55 13.37
CA THR A 62 -3.98 -4.12 13.99
C THR A 62 -4.91 -3.41 12.98
N SER A 63 -4.44 -3.23 11.75
CA SER A 63 -5.16 -2.70 10.59
C SER A 63 -4.57 -3.38 9.34
N ILE A 64 -5.00 -4.61 9.07
CA ILE A 64 -4.66 -5.36 7.85
C ILE A 64 -5.27 -4.74 6.57
N GLU A 65 -5.94 -3.58 6.67
CA GLU A 65 -6.52 -2.89 5.53
C GLU A 65 -5.48 -2.77 4.42
N ALA A 66 -5.81 -3.35 3.27
CA ALA A 66 -4.99 -3.52 2.09
C ALA A 66 -3.58 -4.11 2.33
N GLY A 67 -3.42 -5.02 3.29
CA GLY A 67 -2.14 -5.66 3.62
C GLY A 67 -1.06 -4.69 4.14
N GLY A 68 -1.46 -3.49 4.59
CA GLY A 68 -0.52 -2.44 5.02
C GLY A 68 0.09 -1.62 3.88
N TYR A 69 -0.51 -1.65 2.69
CA TYR A 69 -0.03 -0.93 1.50
C TYR A 69 -0.90 0.26 1.10
N LEU A 70 -1.76 0.74 2.01
CA LEU A 70 -2.44 2.01 1.82
C LEU A 70 -1.44 3.15 1.66
N PHE A 71 -1.79 4.10 0.78
CA PHE A 71 -0.98 5.28 0.48
C PHE A 71 0.41 4.96 -0.08
N LEU A 72 0.56 3.80 -0.74
CA LEU A 72 1.79 3.46 -1.45
C LEU A 72 1.97 4.37 -2.66
N VAL A 73 3.07 5.12 -2.67
CA VAL A 73 3.49 5.96 -3.80
C VAL A 73 4.55 5.26 -4.67
N PRO A 74 4.73 5.63 -5.95
CA PRO A 74 5.67 4.95 -6.86
C PRO A 74 7.10 4.86 -6.33
N GLU A 75 7.62 5.91 -5.70
CA GLU A 75 8.98 5.97 -5.15
C GLU A 75 9.17 4.98 -4.00
N LEU A 76 8.15 4.85 -3.14
CA LEU A 76 8.16 3.85 -2.07
C LEU A 76 7.98 2.44 -2.65
N GLY A 77 7.11 2.25 -3.65
CA GLY A 77 6.97 0.98 -4.34
C GLY A 77 8.29 0.50 -4.93
N GLU A 78 9.02 1.39 -5.61
CA GLU A 78 10.35 1.12 -6.16
C GLU A 78 11.38 0.78 -5.07
N HIS A 79 11.36 1.50 -3.95
CA HIS A 79 12.22 1.18 -2.82
C HIS A 79 11.90 -0.22 -2.24
N LEU A 80 10.62 -0.55 -2.06
CA LEU A 80 10.21 -1.87 -1.58
C LEU A 80 10.54 -2.98 -2.57
N HIS A 81 10.45 -2.72 -3.88
CA HIS A 81 10.90 -3.66 -4.91
C HIS A 81 12.39 -4.00 -4.75
N ARG A 82 13.23 -2.99 -4.53
CA ARG A 82 14.68 -3.20 -4.41
C ARG A 82 15.12 -3.85 -3.10
N HIS A 83 14.41 -3.58 -2.00
CA HIS A 83 14.89 -3.93 -0.65
C HIS A 83 14.01 -4.93 0.11
N ALA A 84 12.78 -5.16 -0.33
CA ALA A 84 11.79 -5.94 0.41
C ALA A 84 10.83 -6.76 -0.47
N ARG A 85 11.12 -6.96 -1.76
CA ARG A 85 10.18 -7.59 -2.70
C ARG A 85 9.57 -8.89 -2.20
N ASP A 86 10.41 -9.81 -1.72
CA ASP A 86 9.94 -11.11 -1.25
C ASP A 86 9.12 -10.99 0.05
N LYS A 87 9.47 -10.02 0.89
CA LYS A 87 8.70 -9.66 2.10
C LYS A 87 7.37 -8.99 1.77
N VAL A 88 7.23 -8.37 0.60
CA VAL A 88 5.96 -7.85 0.09
C VAL A 88 5.12 -8.96 -0.54
N ALA A 89 5.75 -9.90 -1.23
CA ALA A 89 5.05 -10.95 -1.97
C ALA A 89 4.19 -11.83 -1.06
N ALA A 90 4.69 -12.21 0.12
CA ALA A 90 3.97 -13.07 1.04
C ALA A 90 2.69 -12.44 1.63
N PRO A 91 2.71 -11.21 2.19
CA PRO A 91 1.50 -10.52 2.63
C PRO A 91 0.50 -10.26 1.51
N VAL A 92 0.96 -9.82 0.32
CA VAL A 92 0.07 -9.60 -0.83
C VAL A 92 -0.62 -10.90 -1.24
N LYS A 93 0.12 -12.01 -1.28
CA LYS A 93 -0.46 -13.34 -1.56
C LYS A 93 -1.47 -13.75 -0.50
N LEU A 94 -1.12 -13.61 0.78
CA LEU A 94 -2.04 -13.92 1.88
C LEU A 94 -3.34 -13.13 1.76
N GLN A 95 -3.23 -11.81 1.57
CA GLN A 95 -4.39 -10.93 1.42
C GLN A 95 -5.27 -11.35 0.23
N SER A 96 -4.65 -11.47 -0.95
CA SER A 96 -5.36 -11.64 -2.22
C SER A 96 -5.89 -13.05 -2.47
N GLU A 97 -5.26 -14.09 -1.91
CA GLU A 97 -5.66 -15.48 -2.17
C GLU A 97 -6.36 -16.14 -0.97
N VAL A 98 -6.14 -15.66 0.25
CA VAL A 98 -6.62 -16.33 1.47
C VAL A 98 -7.60 -15.47 2.24
N LEU A 99 -7.27 -14.21 2.53
CA LEU A 99 -8.06 -13.40 3.47
C LEU A 99 -9.30 -12.79 2.83
N THR A 100 -9.13 -12.20 1.66
CA THR A 100 -10.20 -11.52 0.92
C THR A 100 -10.08 -11.86 -0.57
N PRO A 101 -10.37 -13.10 -1.02
CA PRO A 101 -10.24 -13.48 -2.44
C PRO A 101 -11.00 -12.62 -3.45
N LEU A 102 -12.05 -11.91 -3.02
CA LEU A 102 -12.87 -11.04 -3.86
C LEU A 102 -12.51 -9.55 -3.68
N TRP A 103 -11.36 -9.25 -3.07
CA TRP A 103 -10.87 -7.90 -2.76
C TRP A 103 -10.91 -6.89 -3.91
N PHE A 104 -10.89 -7.36 -5.17
CA PHE A 104 -10.88 -6.53 -6.37
C PHE A 104 -12.27 -6.27 -6.96
N LEU A 105 -13.32 -6.95 -6.46
CA LEU A 105 -14.69 -6.76 -6.94
C LEU A 105 -15.34 -5.56 -6.24
N ALA A 106 -15.87 -4.65 -7.04
CA ALA A 106 -16.57 -3.49 -6.54
C ALA A 106 -17.85 -3.91 -5.78
N ARG A 107 -18.01 -3.37 -4.56
CA ARG A 107 -19.20 -3.54 -3.72
C ARG A 107 -19.51 -4.98 -3.32
N VAL A 108 -18.51 -5.86 -3.30
CA VAL A 108 -18.68 -7.20 -2.76
C VAL A 108 -18.86 -7.15 -1.24
N ASP A 109 -19.74 -8.01 -0.73
CA ASP A 109 -19.88 -8.23 0.71
C ASP A 109 -18.98 -9.40 1.11
N GLU A 110 -17.71 -9.08 1.41
CA GLU A 110 -16.70 -10.04 1.86
C GLU A 110 -16.03 -9.53 3.14
N SER A 111 -16.01 -10.37 4.17
CA SER A 111 -15.25 -10.14 5.39
C SER A 111 -13.88 -10.82 5.33
N THR A 112 -12.90 -10.25 6.04
CA THR A 112 -11.58 -10.89 6.18
C THR A 112 -11.71 -12.22 6.90
N LYS A 113 -11.16 -13.29 6.30
CA LYS A 113 -11.20 -14.66 6.84
C LYS A 113 -10.18 -14.95 7.96
N LEU A 114 -9.62 -13.93 8.63
CA LEU A 114 -8.70 -14.14 9.75
C LEU A 114 -9.46 -14.38 11.06
N LEU A 115 -8.97 -15.35 11.84
CA LEU A 115 -9.29 -15.50 13.26
C LEU A 115 -8.54 -14.44 14.09
N VAL A 116 -8.68 -13.15 13.80
CA VAL A 116 -8.15 -12.12 14.70
C VAL A 116 -9.17 -11.90 15.82
N PHE A 117 -8.71 -11.85 17.06
CA PHE A 117 -9.48 -11.60 18.28
C PHE A 117 -10.13 -10.20 18.36
N THR A 118 -10.64 -9.66 17.25
CA THR A 118 -11.34 -8.38 17.17
C THR A 118 -12.79 -8.62 16.75
N LYS A 119 -13.60 -9.01 17.73
CA LYS A 119 -15.06 -8.79 17.97
C LYS A 119 -16.09 -8.50 16.84
N PHE A 120 -15.79 -8.58 15.55
CA PHE A 120 -16.76 -8.28 14.49
C PHE A 120 -16.77 -9.41 13.46
N ASN A 121 -17.63 -10.40 13.70
CA ASN A 121 -17.96 -11.47 12.76
C ASN A 121 -19.34 -11.21 12.12
N GLU A 122 -19.60 -9.95 11.77
CA GLU A 122 -20.73 -9.52 10.95
C GLU A 122 -20.15 -8.98 9.64
N GLY A 123 -20.63 -9.48 8.50
CA GLY A 123 -20.15 -9.08 7.19
C GLY A 123 -20.30 -7.57 7.02
N ALA A 124 -19.19 -6.89 6.75
CA ALA A 124 -19.19 -5.52 6.28
C ALA A 124 -18.69 -5.55 4.83
N THR A 125 -19.24 -4.68 4.00
CA THR A 125 -18.72 -4.43 2.65
C THR A 125 -17.21 -4.21 2.72
N SER A 126 -16.45 -4.91 1.88
CA SER A 126 -14.99 -4.80 1.81
C SER A 126 -14.56 -3.33 1.74
N HIS A 127 -13.52 -2.93 2.49
CA HIS A 127 -13.18 -1.53 2.60
C HIS A 127 -12.69 -1.00 1.24
N PHE A 128 -13.18 0.17 0.81
CA PHE A 128 -12.73 0.85 -0.43
C PHE A 128 -11.20 0.94 -0.59
N TYR A 129 -10.48 1.01 0.53
CA TYR A 129 -9.03 1.10 0.59
C TYR A 129 -8.33 -0.23 0.26
N ASP A 130 -8.97 -1.38 0.49
CA ASP A 130 -8.41 -2.72 0.23
C ASP A 130 -8.09 -2.94 -1.24
N VAL A 131 -8.97 -2.45 -2.13
CA VAL A 131 -8.80 -2.49 -3.59
C VAL A 131 -7.54 -1.74 -4.00
N SER A 132 -7.34 -0.52 -3.50
CA SER A 132 -6.20 0.32 -3.90
C SER A 132 -4.87 -0.20 -3.37
N GLY A 133 -4.78 -0.50 -2.07
CA GLY A 133 -3.48 -0.84 -1.48
C GLY A 133 -2.95 -2.19 -1.97
N THR A 134 -3.81 -3.22 -2.07
CA THR A 134 -3.40 -4.54 -2.58
C THR A 134 -2.98 -4.45 -4.04
N PHE A 135 -3.78 -3.75 -4.86
CA PHE A 135 -3.48 -3.53 -6.28
C PHE A 135 -2.16 -2.79 -6.47
N ASN A 136 -1.96 -1.67 -5.77
CA ASN A 136 -0.76 -0.87 -5.91
C ASN A 136 0.48 -1.57 -5.34
N ALA A 137 0.35 -2.46 -4.34
CA ALA A 137 1.46 -3.32 -3.92
C ALA A 137 1.87 -4.30 -5.04
N MET A 138 0.90 -4.90 -5.73
CA MET A 138 1.17 -5.75 -6.90
C MET A 138 1.85 -4.97 -8.03
N ALA A 139 1.35 -3.77 -8.34
CA ALA A 139 1.86 -2.96 -9.44
C ALA A 139 3.22 -2.31 -9.11
N LEU A 140 3.31 -1.57 -8.01
CA LEU A 140 4.45 -0.69 -7.72
C LEU A 140 5.62 -1.43 -7.06
N ALA A 141 5.34 -2.35 -6.12
CA ALA A 141 6.38 -3.06 -5.37
C ALA A 141 6.72 -4.44 -5.95
N LEU A 142 5.72 -5.21 -6.37
CA LEU A 142 5.95 -6.52 -6.99
C LEU A 142 6.24 -6.45 -8.49
N LYS A 143 5.96 -5.30 -9.13
CA LYS A 143 6.16 -5.06 -10.57
C LYS A 143 5.48 -6.12 -11.43
N ARG A 144 4.24 -6.47 -11.07
CA ARG A 144 3.44 -7.41 -11.85
C ARG A 144 3.20 -6.84 -13.26
N PRO A 145 3.26 -7.66 -14.32
CA PRO A 145 3.04 -7.18 -15.67
C PRO A 145 1.58 -6.73 -15.87
N GLN A 146 1.35 -5.81 -16.81
CA GLN A 146 0.02 -5.33 -17.16
C GLN A 146 -1.00 -6.46 -17.41
N ALA A 147 -0.59 -7.53 -18.09
CA ALA A 147 -1.45 -8.68 -18.42
C ALA A 147 -1.96 -9.46 -17.18
N GLU A 148 -1.26 -9.34 -16.05
CA GLU A 148 -1.73 -9.87 -14.76
C GLU A 148 -2.61 -8.84 -14.05
N LEU A 149 -2.19 -7.58 -13.99
CA LEU A 149 -2.88 -6.50 -13.27
C LEU A 149 -4.29 -6.22 -13.82
N ILE A 150 -4.46 -6.26 -15.15
CA ILE A 150 -5.74 -5.96 -15.80
C ILE A 150 -6.88 -6.89 -15.35
N ARG A 151 -6.55 -8.09 -14.86
CA ARG A 151 -7.54 -9.06 -14.36
C ARG A 151 -8.18 -8.62 -13.04
N TYR A 152 -7.54 -7.71 -12.33
CA TYR A 152 -7.98 -7.16 -11.05
C TYR A 152 -8.45 -5.71 -11.17
N LEU A 153 -8.45 -5.15 -12.38
CA LEU A 153 -8.94 -3.79 -12.65
C LEU A 153 -10.45 -3.85 -12.92
N ASP A 154 -11.24 -3.83 -11.86
CA ASP A 154 -12.70 -3.83 -11.92
C ASP A 154 -13.28 -2.42 -12.14
N SER A 155 -14.61 -2.30 -12.16
CA SER A 155 -15.36 -1.05 -12.25
C SER A 155 -15.12 -0.09 -11.08
N PRO A 156 -15.35 1.22 -11.28
CA PRO A 156 -15.32 2.21 -10.20
C PRO A 156 -16.27 1.86 -9.05
N LEU A 157 -15.80 1.99 -7.81
CA LEU A 157 -16.56 1.86 -6.57
C LEU A 157 -17.54 3.01 -6.36
N VAL A 158 -17.20 4.21 -6.83
CA VAL A 158 -18.05 5.40 -6.76
C VAL A 158 -18.39 5.95 -8.15
N GLN A 159 -19.59 6.51 -8.31
CA GLN A 159 -20.12 6.94 -9.60
C GLN A 159 -19.25 8.02 -10.28
N ARG A 160 -18.59 8.88 -9.49
CA ARG A 160 -17.79 10.00 -9.99
C ARG A 160 -16.56 10.19 -9.13
N GLY A 161 -15.41 10.45 -9.78
CA GLY A 161 -14.17 10.81 -9.10
C GLY A 161 -13.58 9.70 -8.24
N ASP A 162 -13.71 8.44 -8.67
CA ASP A 162 -13.07 7.33 -7.97
C ASP A 162 -11.54 7.39 -8.12
N LEU A 163 -10.89 8.00 -7.12
CA LEU A 163 -9.45 8.15 -7.09
C LEU A 163 -8.72 6.79 -7.10
N PHE A 164 -9.26 5.76 -6.45
CA PHE A 164 -8.61 4.47 -6.35
C PHE A 164 -8.66 3.72 -7.68
N HIS A 165 -9.79 3.74 -8.36
CA HIS A 165 -9.90 3.18 -9.70
C HIS A 165 -8.94 3.90 -10.67
N LEU A 166 -8.86 5.24 -10.61
CA LEU A 166 -7.93 6.01 -11.44
C LEU A 166 -6.47 5.66 -11.14
N GLN A 167 -6.09 5.54 -9.87
CA GLN A 167 -4.75 5.11 -9.46
C GLN A 167 -4.42 3.72 -9.99
N ASN A 168 -5.32 2.76 -9.83
CA ASN A 168 -5.12 1.38 -10.31
C ASN A 168 -5.03 1.32 -11.84
N LEU A 169 -5.85 2.09 -12.55
CA LEU A 169 -5.79 2.22 -14.01
C LEU A 169 -4.42 2.77 -14.45
N VAL A 170 -3.94 3.85 -13.84
CA VAL A 170 -2.63 4.43 -14.14
C VAL A 170 -1.53 3.42 -13.87
N SER A 171 -1.52 2.77 -12.71
CA SER A 171 -0.56 1.71 -12.36
C SER A 171 -0.56 0.56 -13.38
N THR A 172 -1.73 0.19 -13.91
CA THR A 172 -1.86 -0.84 -14.97
C THR A 172 -1.27 -0.40 -16.30
N LEU A 173 -1.48 0.86 -16.67
CA LEU A 173 -0.95 1.42 -17.92
C LEU A 173 0.57 1.57 -17.86
N GLU A 174 1.12 2.05 -16.74
CA GLU A 174 2.57 2.18 -16.56
C GLU A 174 3.27 0.81 -16.52
N ALA A 175 2.62 -0.24 -16.01
CA ALA A 175 3.17 -1.60 -16.03
C ALA A 175 3.23 -2.25 -17.43
N GLY A 176 2.66 -1.60 -18.45
CA GLY A 176 2.71 -2.04 -19.85
C GLY A 176 3.73 -1.30 -20.71
N ARG A 177 4.45 -0.34 -20.14
CA ARG A 177 5.52 0.42 -20.79
C ARG A 177 6.89 -0.18 -20.50
#